data_AF-A0A9Q5G6H1-F1
#
_entry.id   AF-A0A9Q5G6H1-F1
#
_cell.length_a   1.000
_cell.length_b   1.000
_cell.length_c   1.000
_cell.angle_alpha   90.00
_cell.angle_beta   90.00
_cell.angle_gamma   90.00
#
_symmetry.space_group_name_H-M   'P 1'
#
loop_
_entity.id
_entity.type
_entity.pdbx_description
1 polymer ?
#
loop_
_entity_poly.entity_id
_entity_poly.type
_entity_poly.pdbx_seq_one_letter_code
_entity_poly.pdbx_strand_id
1 'polypeptide(L)'
;MKVGGGIQAILGGKADIYSQEINDILAHLDTMPKRTTTPAKVENKTEQKQEHQIATLDFAAPVNGKFIDLTKVADEVFSKKMMGEGFGVEPEDGNVYSPVTGTVESIFKTKHAIGIKTAEGLEVLLHLGLDTVELEGKPFTMHVKEDDQVTPDTLLATADVEQIKDAGKDPVVLTLITNTSDYVANAKNLVKSGDQVEVHHNVFEITTK
;
A
#
# COMPACT_ATOMS: atom_id res chain seq x y z
N MET A 1 -48.92 19.91 -10.57
CA MET A 1 -47.70 20.29 -11.31
C MET A 1 -46.54 20.36 -10.32
N LYS A 2 -45.50 19.56 -10.58
CA LYS A 2 -44.05 19.66 -10.24
C LYS A 2 -43.63 20.02 -8.79
N VAL A 3 -43.00 19.08 -8.05
CA VAL A 3 -41.56 18.66 -8.00
C VAL A 3 -40.78 19.54 -7.01
N GLY A 4 -39.94 19.04 -6.10
CA GLY A 4 -39.30 17.72 -6.05
C GLY A 4 -38.63 17.39 -4.72
N GLY A 5 -38.42 16.09 -4.53
CA GLY A 5 -37.56 15.52 -3.49
C GLY A 5 -36.09 15.74 -3.83
N GLY A 6 -35.34 16.25 -2.86
CA GLY A 6 -33.89 16.29 -2.90
C GLY A 6 -33.33 14.99 -2.31
N ILE A 7 -32.75 14.17 -3.17
CA ILE A 7 -31.88 13.06 -2.79
C ILE A 7 -30.55 13.69 -2.36
N GLN A 8 -30.15 13.51 -1.10
CA GLN A 8 -28.84 13.94 -0.61
C GLN A 8 -27.83 12.84 -0.94
N ALA A 9 -27.14 13.00 -2.06
CA ALA A 9 -26.03 12.13 -2.43
C ALA A 9 -24.84 12.41 -1.51
N ILE A 10 -24.38 11.37 -0.80
CA ILE A 10 -23.06 11.34 -0.18
C ILE A 10 -22.05 11.24 -1.34
N LEU A 11 -21.56 12.38 -1.82
CA LEU A 11 -20.38 12.43 -2.68
C LEU A 11 -19.14 12.55 -1.78
N GLY A 12 -18.62 11.41 -1.34
CA GLY A 12 -17.23 11.29 -0.89
C GLY A 12 -16.33 11.25 -2.12
N GLY A 13 -16.08 12.41 -2.72
CA GLY A 13 -15.31 12.54 -3.96
C GLY A 13 -13.89 12.99 -3.69
N LYS A 14 -12.90 12.12 -4.00
CA LYS A 14 -11.51 12.36 -4.46
C LYS A 14 -10.63 13.47 -3.82
N ALA A 15 -11.11 14.23 -2.84
CA ALA A 15 -10.40 15.36 -2.23
C ALA A 15 -9.76 15.00 -0.88
N ASP A 16 -10.22 13.95 -0.21
CA ASP A 16 -9.68 13.56 1.11
C ASP A 16 -8.31 12.86 0.99
N ILE A 17 -8.02 12.25 -0.16
CA ILE A 17 -6.76 11.50 -0.40
C ILE A 17 -5.54 12.43 -0.45
N TYR A 18 -5.70 13.72 -0.71
CA TYR A 18 -4.59 14.68 -0.72
C TYR A 18 -4.40 15.43 0.60
N SER A 19 -5.21 15.16 1.64
CA SER A 19 -5.14 15.92 2.90
C SER A 19 -3.98 15.48 3.80
N GLN A 20 -3.41 14.29 3.59
CA GLN A 20 -2.25 13.84 4.35
C GLN A 20 -0.93 14.35 3.76
N GLU A 21 -0.87 14.65 2.45
CA GLU A 21 0.31 15.27 1.82
C GLU A 21 0.42 16.79 2.08
N ILE A 22 -0.69 17.46 2.47
CA ILE A 22 -0.70 18.92 2.66
C ILE A 22 0.00 19.34 3.96
N ASN A 23 -0.05 18.54 5.03
CA ASN A 23 0.58 18.90 6.30
C ASN A 23 2.11 18.83 6.25
N ASP A 24 2.67 17.96 5.41
CA ASP A 24 4.12 17.83 5.25
C ASP A 24 4.71 18.92 4.34
N ILE A 25 3.92 19.48 3.43
CA ILE A 25 4.35 20.57 2.53
C ILE A 25 4.30 21.94 3.23
N LEU A 26 3.44 22.13 4.23
CA LEU A 26 3.31 23.42 4.94
C LEU A 26 4.42 23.70 5.96
N ALA A 27 5.23 22.70 6.33
CA ALA A 27 6.27 22.88 7.32
C ALA A 27 7.58 23.49 6.79
N HIS A 28 7.83 23.52 5.46
CA HIS A 28 9.20 23.73 4.96
C HIS A 28 9.42 24.49 3.64
N LEU A 29 8.60 25.46 3.21
CA LEU A 29 8.99 26.33 2.08
C LEU A 29 8.56 27.80 2.21
N ASP A 30 9.32 28.54 3.01
CA ASP A 30 9.61 29.94 2.71
C ASP A 30 10.59 29.96 1.53
N THR A 31 10.05 30.01 0.31
CA THR A 31 10.63 30.58 -0.94
C THR A 31 9.92 30.02 -2.18
N MET A 32 8.88 30.71 -2.62
CA MET A 32 8.28 30.51 -3.95
C MET A 32 9.29 30.81 -5.09
N PRO A 33 9.05 30.27 -6.29
CA PRO A 33 8.71 31.20 -7.37
C PRO A 33 7.41 30.84 -8.11
N LYS A 34 6.63 31.88 -8.39
CA LYS A 34 5.37 31.90 -9.17
C LYS A 34 5.51 31.20 -10.53
N ARG A 35 4.49 30.40 -10.90
CA ARG A 35 4.14 30.17 -12.31
C ARG A 35 2.64 30.40 -12.56
N THR A 36 2.43 31.09 -13.66
CA THR A 36 1.23 31.75 -14.17
C THR A 36 0.25 30.77 -14.82
N THR A 37 -1.03 31.10 -14.67
CA THR A 37 -2.20 30.40 -15.22
C THR A 37 -2.43 30.72 -16.70
N THR A 38 -2.82 29.72 -17.51
CA THR A 38 -3.66 29.88 -18.71
C THR A 38 -4.40 28.54 -18.97
N PRO A 39 -5.72 28.55 -19.28
CA PRO A 39 -6.56 27.35 -19.26
C PRO A 39 -6.53 26.57 -20.58
N ALA A 40 -6.30 25.26 -20.52
CA ALA A 40 -6.40 24.34 -21.65
C ALA A 40 -7.57 23.35 -21.48
N LYS A 41 -8.61 23.60 -22.28
CA LYS A 41 -9.57 22.68 -22.92
C LYS A 41 -9.75 21.27 -22.31
N VAL A 42 -10.94 21.05 -21.76
CA VAL A 42 -11.51 19.76 -21.37
C VAL A 42 -11.72 18.90 -22.62
N GLU A 43 -10.95 17.81 -22.75
CA GLU A 43 -11.24 16.71 -23.66
C GLU A 43 -11.84 15.54 -22.86
N ASN A 44 -13.06 15.18 -23.25
CA ASN A 44 -13.76 13.97 -22.82
C ASN A 44 -12.90 12.73 -23.13
N LYS A 45 -12.31 12.13 -22.10
CA LYS A 45 -11.88 10.73 -22.16
C LYS A 45 -13.03 9.87 -21.66
N THR A 46 -13.65 9.18 -22.61
CA THR A 46 -14.57 8.08 -22.40
C THR A 46 -13.93 7.07 -21.44
N GLU A 47 -14.52 6.91 -20.26
CA GLU A 47 -14.16 5.83 -19.33
C GLU A 47 -14.48 4.50 -20.02
N GLN A 48 -13.44 3.82 -20.50
CA GLN A 48 -13.53 2.43 -20.90
C GLN A 48 -13.60 1.59 -19.62
N LYS A 49 -14.81 1.18 -19.26
CA LYS A 49 -15.07 0.16 -18.25
C LYS A 49 -14.50 -1.16 -18.78
N GLN A 50 -13.26 -1.50 -18.40
CA GLN A 50 -12.72 -2.84 -18.61
C GLN A 50 -13.62 -3.82 -17.85
N GLU A 51 -14.07 -4.87 -18.54
CA GLU A 51 -14.68 -6.04 -17.90
C GLU A 51 -13.59 -6.69 -17.04
N HIS A 52 -13.57 -6.39 -15.75
CA HIS A 52 -12.79 -7.16 -14.79
C HIS A 52 -13.36 -8.57 -14.75
N GLN A 53 -12.54 -9.55 -15.14
CA GLN A 53 -12.84 -10.94 -14.83
C GLN A 53 -12.62 -11.13 -13.34
N ILE A 54 -13.56 -11.81 -12.67
CA ILE A 54 -13.41 -12.23 -11.28
C ILE A 54 -12.19 -13.16 -11.23
N ALA A 55 -11.15 -12.70 -10.55
CA ALA A 55 -9.91 -13.42 -10.34
C ALA A 55 -9.67 -13.57 -8.84
N THR A 56 -9.14 -14.74 -8.46
CA THR A 56 -8.68 -14.99 -7.10
C THR A 56 -7.17 -14.89 -7.09
N LEU A 57 -6.62 -14.04 -6.23
CA LEU A 57 -5.20 -13.79 -6.08
C LEU A 57 -4.76 -14.14 -4.68
N ASP A 58 -3.70 -14.93 -4.60
CA ASP A 58 -3.02 -15.24 -3.36
C ASP A 58 -1.82 -14.31 -3.15
N PHE A 59 -1.58 -13.96 -1.89
CA PHE A 59 -0.49 -13.14 -1.44
C PHE A 59 0.39 -13.96 -0.49
N ALA A 60 1.67 -14.04 -0.83
CA ALA A 60 2.69 -14.67 -0.01
C ALA A 60 3.12 -13.78 1.16
N ALA A 61 3.65 -14.40 2.22
CA ALA A 61 4.29 -13.66 3.29
C ALA A 61 5.54 -12.94 2.75
N PRO A 62 5.67 -11.61 2.95
CA PRO A 62 6.83 -10.86 2.47
C PRO A 62 8.09 -11.09 3.31
N VAL A 63 7.95 -11.60 4.54
CA VAL A 63 9.04 -11.88 5.48
C VAL A 63 8.73 -13.15 6.25
N ASN A 64 9.77 -13.80 6.80
CA ASN A 64 9.58 -14.82 7.82
C ASN A 64 9.19 -14.15 9.13
N GLY A 65 8.24 -14.73 9.86
CA GLY A 65 7.92 -14.29 11.20
C GLY A 65 6.47 -14.50 11.58
N LYS A 66 5.90 -13.56 12.32
CA LYS A 66 4.59 -13.75 12.95
C LYS A 66 3.51 -12.97 12.23
N PHE A 67 2.47 -13.66 11.76
CA PHE A 67 1.36 -13.03 11.06
C PHE A 67 0.51 -12.17 12.00
N ILE A 68 0.18 -10.97 11.56
CA ILE A 68 -0.64 -10.00 12.27
C ILE A 68 -1.84 -9.66 11.38
N ASP A 69 -3.05 -9.87 11.92
CA ASP A 69 -4.25 -9.36 11.28
C ASP A 69 -4.15 -7.83 11.25
N LEU A 70 -4.45 -7.22 10.10
CA LEU A 70 -4.36 -5.78 9.92
C LEU A 70 -5.06 -5.00 11.06
N THR A 71 -6.20 -5.50 11.56
CA THR A 71 -6.97 -4.91 12.67
C THR A 71 -6.25 -4.88 14.02
N LYS A 72 -5.14 -5.60 14.17
CA LYS A 72 -4.33 -5.67 15.38
C LYS A 72 -2.99 -4.92 15.28
N VAL A 73 -2.70 -4.31 14.14
CA VAL A 73 -1.52 -3.47 13.96
C VAL A 73 -1.63 -2.26 14.90
N ALA A 74 -0.50 -1.84 15.51
CA ALA A 74 -0.43 -0.78 16.49
C ALA A 74 -0.50 0.64 15.88
N ASP A 75 -1.29 0.82 14.82
CA ASP A 75 -1.51 2.07 14.11
C ASP A 75 -2.97 2.17 13.68
N GLU A 76 -3.62 3.31 13.92
CA GLU A 76 -5.04 3.48 13.65
C GLU A 76 -5.39 3.56 12.16
N VAL A 77 -4.51 4.11 11.33
CA VAL A 77 -4.74 4.27 9.88
C VAL A 77 -4.79 2.89 9.24
N PHE A 78 -3.85 2.01 9.62
CA PHE A 78 -3.80 0.64 9.13
C PHE A 78 -4.86 -0.25 9.77
N SER A 79 -5.01 -0.24 11.10
CA SER A 79 -5.95 -1.13 11.80
C SER A 79 -7.43 -0.85 11.50
N LYS A 80 -7.78 0.39 11.17
CA LYS A 80 -9.12 0.76 10.70
C LYS A 80 -9.33 0.54 9.20
N LYS A 81 -8.33 -0.02 8.50
CA LYS A 81 -8.35 -0.30 7.06
C LYS A 81 -8.63 0.93 6.20
N MET A 82 -8.20 2.11 6.66
CA MET A 82 -8.47 3.37 5.97
C MET A 82 -7.74 3.46 4.62
N MET A 83 -6.58 2.80 4.51
CA MET A 83 -5.80 2.68 3.28
C MET A 83 -6.14 1.43 2.44
N GLY A 84 -7.04 0.56 2.91
CA GLY A 84 -7.44 -0.65 2.21
C GLY A 84 -7.33 -1.93 3.03
N GLU A 85 -7.62 -3.05 2.36
CA GLU A 85 -7.45 -4.40 2.91
C GLU A 85 -5.98 -4.81 2.89
N GLY A 86 -5.61 -5.76 3.75
CA GLY A 86 -4.23 -6.20 3.86
C GLY A 86 -3.93 -6.97 5.13
N PHE A 87 -2.65 -7.10 5.44
CA PHE A 87 -2.13 -7.81 6.60
C PHE A 87 -0.75 -7.28 7.02
N GLY A 88 -0.32 -7.62 8.23
CA GLY A 88 1.03 -7.36 8.72
C GLY A 88 1.79 -8.64 9.04
N VAL A 89 3.11 -8.58 9.03
CA VAL A 89 3.98 -9.65 9.53
C VAL A 89 5.10 -9.02 10.35
N GLU A 90 5.24 -9.44 11.61
CA GLU A 90 6.37 -9.06 12.45
C GLU A 90 7.60 -9.87 12.00
N PRO A 91 8.66 -9.24 11.47
CA PRO A 91 9.78 -9.94 10.85
C PRO A 91 10.72 -10.58 11.89
N GLU A 92 11.19 -11.78 11.59
CA GLU A 92 12.29 -12.44 12.30
C GLU A 92 13.66 -12.16 11.69
N ASP A 93 13.68 -11.86 10.39
CA ASP A 93 14.88 -11.52 9.64
C ASP A 93 14.67 -10.28 8.77
N GLY A 94 15.74 -9.78 8.18
CA GLY A 94 15.71 -8.55 7.39
C GLY A 94 15.31 -8.72 5.93
N ASN A 95 15.11 -9.93 5.42
CA ASN A 95 14.88 -10.13 3.99
C ASN A 95 13.41 -9.96 3.64
N VAL A 96 13.13 -8.99 2.78
CA VAL A 96 11.78 -8.64 2.35
C VAL A 96 11.59 -9.05 0.90
N TYR A 97 10.69 -9.99 0.67
CA TYR A 97 10.31 -10.52 -0.63
C TYR A 97 8.99 -9.90 -1.12
N SER A 98 8.72 -10.06 -2.41
CA SER A 98 7.42 -9.66 -2.95
C SER A 98 6.29 -10.51 -2.37
N PRO A 99 5.16 -9.92 -1.94
CA PRO A 99 3.99 -10.70 -1.58
C PRO A 99 3.24 -11.23 -2.81
N VAL A 100 3.47 -10.67 -4.01
CA VAL A 100 2.72 -10.99 -5.22
C VAL A 100 3.59 -10.99 -6.47
N THR A 101 3.07 -11.52 -7.56
CA THR A 101 3.62 -11.29 -8.90
C THR A 101 3.12 -9.96 -9.45
N GLY A 102 4.01 -9.12 -9.97
CA GLY A 102 3.64 -7.81 -10.49
C GLY A 102 4.81 -6.99 -11.00
N THR A 103 4.56 -5.71 -11.22
CA THR A 103 5.56 -4.71 -11.61
C THR A 103 5.76 -3.72 -10.47
N VAL A 104 7.00 -3.39 -10.14
CA VAL A 104 7.29 -2.31 -9.18
C VAL A 104 6.93 -0.97 -9.83
N GLU A 105 5.83 -0.35 -9.40
CA GLU A 105 5.42 0.96 -9.92
C GLU A 105 6.13 2.11 -9.23
N SER A 106 6.49 1.97 -7.95
CA SER A 106 7.14 3.04 -7.21
C SER A 106 8.02 2.53 -6.07
N ILE A 107 9.13 3.23 -5.85
CA ILE A 107 9.95 3.07 -4.64
C ILE A 107 10.03 4.43 -3.95
N PHE A 108 9.58 4.50 -2.70
CA PHE A 108 9.52 5.77 -1.98
C PHE A 108 10.94 6.28 -1.70
N LYS A 109 11.11 7.61 -1.64
CA LYS A 109 12.44 8.25 -1.50
C LYS A 109 13.21 7.77 -0.27
N THR A 110 12.52 7.56 0.85
CA THR A 110 13.10 7.04 2.09
C THR A 110 13.06 5.51 2.17
N LYS A 111 12.71 4.82 1.08
CA LYS A 111 12.75 3.36 0.91
C LYS A 111 11.91 2.53 1.90
N HIS A 112 11.08 3.19 2.69
CA HIS A 112 10.19 2.54 3.66
C HIS A 112 8.96 1.92 3.01
N ALA A 113 8.68 2.19 1.74
CA ALA A 113 7.53 1.64 1.05
C ALA A 113 7.82 1.36 -0.43
N ILE A 114 7.16 0.33 -0.95
CA ILE A 114 7.27 -0.16 -2.33
C ILE A 114 5.86 -0.37 -2.86
N GLY A 115 5.53 0.27 -3.98
CA GLY A 115 4.29 0.05 -4.71
C GLY A 115 4.48 -1.00 -5.80
N ILE A 116 3.63 -2.02 -5.81
CA ILE A 116 3.64 -3.11 -6.78
C ILE A 116 2.26 -3.19 -7.42
N LYS A 117 2.22 -3.31 -8.74
CA LYS A 117 0.97 -3.49 -9.48
C LYS A 117 0.86 -4.87 -10.09
N THR A 118 -0.25 -5.55 -9.82
CA THR A 118 -0.50 -6.88 -10.40
C THR A 118 -1.07 -6.74 -11.82
N ALA A 119 -1.05 -7.84 -12.59
CA ALA A 119 -1.61 -7.85 -13.94
C ALA A 119 -3.14 -7.60 -13.96
N GLU A 120 -3.79 -7.92 -12.86
CA GLU A 120 -5.21 -7.73 -12.58
C GLU A 120 -5.52 -6.30 -12.12
N GLY A 121 -4.52 -5.43 -12.02
CA GLY A 121 -4.67 -4.02 -11.69
C GLY A 121 -4.77 -3.73 -10.20
N LEU A 122 -4.49 -4.70 -9.32
CA LEU A 122 -4.38 -4.41 -7.89
C LEU A 122 -3.13 -3.58 -7.62
N GLU A 123 -3.30 -2.52 -6.83
CA GLU A 123 -2.21 -1.69 -6.34
C GLU A 123 -1.85 -2.16 -4.94
N VAL A 124 -0.69 -2.79 -4.81
CA VAL A 124 -0.18 -3.39 -3.58
C VAL A 124 0.91 -2.49 -3.02
N LEU A 125 0.70 -1.97 -1.81
CA LEU A 125 1.68 -1.19 -1.08
C LEU A 125 2.32 -2.06 0.00
N LEU A 126 3.62 -2.27 -0.12
CA LEU A 126 4.44 -2.92 0.90
C LEU A 126 5.11 -1.84 1.75
N HIS A 127 4.74 -1.73 3.01
CA HIS A 127 5.25 -0.74 3.95
C HIS A 127 6.15 -1.43 4.99
N LEU A 128 7.36 -0.93 5.20
CA LEU A 128 8.42 -1.54 5.99
C LEU A 128 8.55 -0.85 7.36
N GLY A 129 7.94 -1.43 8.39
CA GLY A 129 7.88 -0.87 9.73
C GLY A 129 6.86 0.25 9.88
N LEU A 130 6.59 0.71 11.11
CA LEU A 130 5.74 1.86 11.41
C LEU A 130 6.60 3.11 11.64
N ASP A 131 6.18 4.24 11.07
CA ASP A 131 6.86 5.54 11.15
C ASP A 131 8.36 5.52 10.79
N THR A 132 8.79 4.57 9.96
CA THR A 132 10.17 4.38 9.51
C THR A 132 10.59 5.37 8.42
N VAL A 133 9.65 6.14 7.88
CA VAL A 133 9.91 7.28 6.99
C VAL A 133 10.91 8.26 7.61
N GLU A 134 10.86 8.44 8.93
CA GLU A 134 11.75 9.31 9.72
C GLU A 134 13.21 8.81 9.77
N LEU A 135 13.46 7.54 9.43
CA LEU A 135 14.80 6.96 9.38
C LEU A 135 15.53 7.27 8.07
N GLU A 136 14.90 8.03 7.16
CA GLU A 136 15.51 8.54 5.92
C GLU A 136 16.13 7.45 5.03
N GLY A 137 15.60 6.22 5.10
CA GLY A 137 16.08 5.08 4.32
C GLY A 137 17.40 4.47 4.79
N LYS A 138 17.94 4.89 5.95
CA LYS A 138 19.15 4.31 6.55
C LYS A 138 19.05 2.80 6.81
N PRO A 139 17.93 2.24 7.31
CA PRO A 139 17.85 0.81 7.60
C PRO A 139 17.55 -0.03 6.36
N PHE A 140 17.28 0.58 5.20
CA PHE A 140 16.74 -0.14 4.03
C PHE A 140 17.72 -0.15 2.86
N THR A 141 18.04 -1.36 2.40
CA THR A 141 18.77 -1.60 1.15
C THR A 141 17.81 -2.16 0.11
N MET A 142 17.62 -1.46 -1.01
CA MET A 142 16.78 -1.90 -2.12
C MET A 142 17.56 -2.80 -3.07
N HIS A 143 16.94 -3.90 -3.51
CA HIS A 143 17.50 -4.85 -4.49
C HIS A 143 16.78 -4.80 -5.85
N VAL A 144 15.71 -4.01 -5.94
CA VAL A 144 14.92 -3.77 -7.15
C VAL A 144 14.85 -2.28 -7.47
N LYS A 145 14.43 -1.96 -8.68
CA LYS A 145 14.12 -0.60 -9.16
C LYS A 145 12.70 -0.53 -9.69
N GLU A 146 12.23 0.69 -9.93
CA GLU A 146 10.97 0.93 -10.65
C GLU A 146 11.00 0.26 -12.03
N ASP A 147 9.82 -0.16 -12.48
CA ASP A 147 9.55 -0.95 -13.68
C ASP A 147 10.05 -2.41 -13.68
N ASP A 148 10.72 -2.87 -12.61
CA ASP A 148 11.13 -4.28 -12.50
C ASP A 148 9.91 -5.21 -12.34
N GLN A 149 9.97 -6.36 -13.00
CA GLN A 149 9.03 -7.46 -12.80
C GLN A 149 9.45 -8.28 -11.59
N VAL A 150 8.51 -8.56 -10.70
CA VAL A 150 8.75 -9.28 -9.44
C VAL A 150 7.78 -10.44 -9.29
N THR A 151 8.22 -11.48 -8.58
CA THR A 151 7.44 -12.65 -8.17
C THR A 151 7.60 -12.84 -6.66
N PRO A 152 6.80 -13.72 -6.02
CA PRO A 152 7.00 -14.05 -4.61
C PRO A 152 8.40 -14.53 -4.22
N ASP A 153 9.21 -14.98 -5.18
CA ASP A 153 10.60 -15.40 -4.96
C ASP A 153 11.61 -14.25 -5.06
N THR A 154 11.16 -13.05 -5.43
CA THR A 154 12.03 -11.90 -5.67
C THR A 154 12.30 -11.14 -4.38
N LEU A 155 13.57 -11.04 -4.01
CA LEU A 155 14.03 -10.19 -2.90
C LEU A 155 13.91 -8.72 -3.31
N LEU A 156 13.07 -7.96 -2.61
CA LEU A 156 12.82 -6.54 -2.88
C LEU A 156 13.77 -5.63 -2.10
N ALA A 157 13.92 -5.92 -0.81
CA ALA A 157 14.71 -5.12 0.09
C ALA A 157 15.33 -5.96 1.22
N THR A 158 16.38 -5.43 1.84
CA THR A 158 16.86 -5.87 3.14
C THR A 158 16.68 -4.74 4.14
N ALA A 159 16.01 -5.04 5.25
CA ALA A 159 15.80 -4.14 6.37
C ALA A 159 16.72 -4.52 7.54
N ASP A 160 17.39 -3.52 8.12
CA ASP A 160 18.08 -3.65 9.40
C ASP A 160 17.05 -3.56 10.54
N VAL A 161 16.48 -4.72 10.89
CA VAL A 161 15.43 -4.84 11.91
C VAL A 161 15.89 -4.33 13.27
N GLU A 162 17.16 -4.52 13.62
CA GLU A 162 17.71 -4.07 14.89
C GLU A 162 17.85 -2.54 14.91
N GLN A 163 18.31 -1.94 13.82
CA GLN A 163 18.34 -0.47 13.71
C GLN A 163 16.95 0.16 13.82
N ILE A 164 15.92 -0.48 13.27
CA ILE A 164 14.53 -0.01 13.38
C ILE A 164 14.07 -0.06 14.85
N LYS A 165 14.31 -1.18 15.55
CA LYS A 165 13.98 -1.33 16.98
C LYS A 165 14.76 -0.37 17.86
N ASP A 166 16.05 -0.17 17.60
CA ASP A 166 16.92 0.77 18.33
C ASP A 166 16.45 2.22 18.20
N ALA A 167 15.80 2.56 17.09
CA ALA A 167 15.14 3.85 16.89
C ALA A 167 13.76 3.95 17.57
N GLY A 168 13.33 2.91 18.29
CA GLY A 168 12.03 2.87 18.98
C GLY A 168 10.83 2.70 18.04
N LYS A 169 11.06 2.13 16.85
CA LYS A 169 10.04 1.92 15.82
C LYS A 169 9.65 0.44 15.73
N ASP A 170 8.42 0.17 15.28
CA ASP A 170 7.93 -1.18 15.05
C ASP A 170 8.45 -1.67 13.67
N PRO A 171 9.15 -2.81 13.57
CA PRO A 171 9.64 -3.34 12.30
C PRO A 171 8.58 -4.10 11.49
N VAL A 172 7.31 -4.16 11.92
CA VAL A 172 6.23 -4.86 11.21
C VAL A 172 6.17 -4.50 9.73
N VAL A 173 6.18 -5.51 8.86
CA VAL A 173 6.03 -5.34 7.41
C VAL A 173 4.56 -5.48 7.05
N LEU A 174 3.98 -4.44 6.48
CA LEU A 174 2.57 -4.37 6.10
C LEU A 174 2.42 -4.55 4.59
N THR A 175 1.50 -5.42 4.18
CA THR A 175 1.05 -5.54 2.78
C THR A 175 -0.37 -5.04 2.68
N LEU A 176 -0.61 -4.02 1.86
CA LEU A 176 -1.88 -3.32 1.75
C LEU A 176 -2.33 -3.23 0.29
N ILE A 177 -3.64 -3.21 0.06
CA ILE A 177 -4.22 -3.07 -1.27
C ILE A 177 -4.94 -1.72 -1.35
N THR A 178 -4.30 -0.74 -1.98
CA THR A 178 -4.71 0.67 -1.89
C THR A 178 -5.97 0.98 -2.69
N ASN A 179 -6.24 0.21 -3.75
CA ASN A 179 -7.43 0.35 -4.59
C ASN A 179 -8.54 -0.67 -4.25
N THR A 180 -8.64 -1.05 -2.97
CA THR A 180 -9.62 -2.04 -2.46
C THR A 180 -11.06 -1.73 -2.87
N SER A 181 -11.52 -0.48 -2.75
CA SER A 181 -12.92 -0.11 -3.04
C SER A 181 -13.35 -0.48 -4.46
N ASP A 182 -12.42 -0.32 -5.39
CA ASP A 182 -12.66 -0.37 -6.82
C ASP A 182 -12.50 -1.80 -7.35
N TYR A 183 -11.55 -2.57 -6.79
CA TYR A 183 -11.16 -3.89 -7.33
C TYR A 183 -11.56 -5.07 -6.45
N VAL A 184 -11.67 -4.92 -5.12
CA VAL A 184 -11.76 -6.06 -4.20
C VAL A 184 -13.21 -6.39 -3.84
N ALA A 185 -13.66 -7.60 -4.15
CA ALA A 185 -14.99 -8.14 -3.80
C ALA A 185 -14.97 -8.80 -2.43
N ASN A 186 -13.91 -9.57 -2.17
CA ASN A 186 -13.70 -10.25 -0.90
C ASN A 186 -12.21 -10.31 -0.59
N ALA A 187 -11.87 -10.23 0.69
CA ALA A 187 -10.52 -10.41 1.20
C ALA A 187 -10.59 -11.31 2.44
N LYS A 188 -9.66 -12.27 2.54
CA LYS A 188 -9.61 -13.21 3.67
C LYS A 188 -8.17 -13.55 4.05
N ASN A 189 -7.93 -13.67 5.35
CA ASN A 189 -6.70 -14.25 5.87
C ASN A 189 -6.76 -15.78 5.72
N LEU A 190 -5.70 -16.38 5.19
CA LEU A 190 -5.55 -17.84 5.09
C LEU A 190 -4.96 -18.45 6.37
N VAL A 191 -4.31 -17.61 7.19
CA VAL A 191 -3.70 -17.94 8.48
C VAL A 191 -4.31 -17.12 9.61
N LYS A 192 -4.09 -17.51 10.86
CA LYS A 192 -4.56 -16.76 12.03
C LYS A 192 -3.50 -15.80 12.51
N SER A 193 -3.94 -14.67 13.06
CA SER A 193 -3.04 -13.76 13.76
C SER A 193 -2.36 -14.46 14.93
N GLY A 194 -1.03 -14.37 14.95
CA GLY A 194 -0.14 -15.06 15.88
C GLY A 194 0.51 -16.31 15.32
N ASP A 195 0.07 -16.82 14.17
CA ASP A 195 0.70 -17.96 13.51
C ASP A 195 2.07 -17.57 12.95
N GLN A 196 2.99 -18.54 12.99
CA GLN A 196 4.29 -18.42 12.33
C GLN A 196 4.11 -18.62 10.82
N VAL A 197 4.69 -17.73 10.03
CA VAL A 197 4.66 -17.77 8.57
C VAL A 197 6.08 -17.68 8.02
N GLU A 198 6.26 -18.32 6.87
CA GLU A 198 7.52 -18.33 6.13
C GLU A 198 7.29 -17.64 4.79
N VAL A 199 8.34 -17.02 4.26
CA VAL A 199 8.33 -16.43 2.92
C VAL A 199 7.82 -17.43 1.87
N HIS A 200 7.24 -16.91 0.79
CA HIS A 200 6.67 -17.68 -0.32
C HIS A 200 5.40 -18.49 0.02
N HIS A 201 5.00 -18.62 1.28
CA HIS A 201 3.71 -19.23 1.65
C HIS A 201 2.57 -18.23 1.57
N ASN A 202 1.47 -18.64 0.94
CA ASN A 202 0.26 -17.82 0.80
C ASN A 202 -0.41 -17.63 2.17
N VAL A 203 -0.58 -16.37 2.59
CA VAL A 203 -1.14 -15.99 3.89
C VAL A 203 -2.44 -15.21 3.77
N PHE A 204 -2.73 -14.68 2.58
CA PHE A 204 -3.87 -13.81 2.32
C PHE A 204 -4.40 -14.05 0.90
N GLU A 205 -5.71 -13.97 0.74
CA GLU A 205 -6.38 -14.17 -0.55
C GLU A 205 -7.37 -13.03 -0.81
N ILE A 206 -7.40 -12.57 -2.05
CA ILE A 206 -8.35 -11.59 -2.57
C ILE A 206 -9.13 -12.19 -3.72
N THR A 207 -10.43 -11.85 -3.78
CA THR A 207 -11.25 -12.06 -4.98
C THR A 207 -11.64 -10.69 -5.56
N THR A 208 -11.38 -10.47 -6.85
CA THR A 208 -11.72 -9.23 -7.54
C THR A 208 -13.21 -9.14 -7.93
N LYS A 209 -13.72 -7.91 -8.12
CA LYS A 209 -15.11 -7.62 -8.51
C LYS A 209 -15.34 -7.69 -10.02
#